data_AF-A0A1I7SZC7-F1
#
_entry.id   AF-A0A1I7SZC7-F1
#
_cell.length_a   1.000
_cell.length_b   1.000
_cell.length_c   1.000
_cell.angle_alpha   90.00
_cell.angle_beta   90.00
_cell.angle_gamma   90.00
#
_symmetry.space_group_name_H-M   'P 1'
#
loop_
_entity.id
_entity.type
_entity.pdbx_description
1 polymer ?
#
loop_
_entity_poly.entity_id
_entity_poly.type
_entity_poly.pdbx_seq_one_letter_code
_entity_poly.pdbx_strand_id
1 'polypeptide(L)'
;MKNMRNRIGTLIFVLKTAEKGGGTVFPSIGTTIRTNAGDAFFWFDAQADESQEDLSNHGGCPIYEGQKVITTLWIRALNQPILPMASTGSPIDASWLIPTISSRFQPHLKGQSPVSP
;
A
#
# COMPACT_ATOMS: atom_id res chain seq x y z
N MET A 1 -3.69 26.70 6.11
CA MET A 1 -3.49 25.25 6.32
C MET A 1 -2.76 24.73 5.08
N LYS A 2 -1.69 23.93 5.22
CA LYS A 2 -1.05 23.29 4.05
C LYS A 2 -2.06 22.31 3.45
N ASN A 3 -2.39 22.46 2.16
CA ASN A 3 -3.20 21.47 1.44
C ASN A 3 -2.43 20.15 1.43
N MET A 4 -2.85 19.18 2.25
CA MET A 4 -2.24 17.86 2.28
C MET A 4 -2.79 17.04 1.12
N ARG A 5 -1.91 16.52 0.28
CA ARG A 5 -2.23 15.58 -0.81
C ARG A 5 -2.73 14.24 -0.28
N ASN A 6 -3.33 13.43 -1.16
CA ASN A 6 -4.04 12.20 -0.77
C ASN A 6 -3.11 11.13 -0.19
N ARG A 7 -3.68 10.17 0.55
CA ARG A 7 -2.96 8.97 0.97
C ARG A 7 -2.79 8.07 -0.25
N ILE A 8 -1.54 7.73 -0.57
CA ILE A 8 -1.21 6.86 -1.70
C ILE A 8 -0.96 5.42 -1.28
N GLY A 9 -0.65 5.18 -0.01
CA GLY A 9 -0.44 3.83 0.49
C GLY A 9 -0.54 3.72 2.00
N THR A 10 -0.80 2.49 2.44
CA THR A 10 -0.92 2.13 3.84
C THR A 10 -0.04 0.93 4.12
N LEU A 11 0.79 1.05 5.14
CA LEU A 11 1.57 -0.04 5.71
C LEU A 11 1.03 -0.34 7.11
N ILE A 12 0.68 -1.59 7.35
CA ILE A 12 0.32 -2.08 8.68
C ILE A 12 1.45 -2.95 9.21
N PHE A 13 1.87 -2.67 10.45
CA PHE A 13 2.69 -3.57 11.26
C PHE A 13 1.81 -4.22 12.32
N VAL A 14 1.89 -5.54 12.44
CA VAL A 14 1.10 -6.32 13.39
C VAL A 14 1.94 -6.56 14.64
N LEU A 15 1.56 -5.92 15.74
CA LEU A 15 2.26 -6.06 17.02
C LEU A 15 1.71 -7.24 17.83
N LYS A 16 0.41 -7.50 17.70
CA LYS A 16 -0.30 -8.61 18.36
C LYS A 16 -1.50 -9.04 17.53
N THR A 17 -1.76 -10.33 17.46
CA THR A 17 -2.95 -10.91 16.83
C THR A 17 -4.00 -11.26 17.87
N ALA A 18 -5.27 -11.13 17.48
CA ALA A 18 -6.37 -11.65 18.28
C ALA A 18 -6.34 -13.18 18.29
N GLU A 19 -6.88 -13.79 19.34
CA GLU A 19 -6.98 -15.24 19.46
C GLU A 19 -8.05 -15.80 18.52
N LYS A 20 -9.17 -15.07 18.35
CA LYS A 20 -10.20 -15.36 17.34
C LYS A 20 -10.70 -14.10 16.64
N GLY A 21 -10.82 -14.17 15.32
CA GLY A 21 -11.27 -13.04 14.48
C GLY A 21 -10.14 -12.06 14.16
N GLY A 22 -10.47 -10.78 13.95
CA GLY A 22 -9.48 -9.71 13.79
C GLY A 22 -8.72 -9.68 12.46
N GLY A 23 -9.16 -10.40 11.42
CA GLY A 23 -8.58 -10.26 10.07
C GLY A 23 -8.69 -8.84 9.51
N THR A 24 -7.94 -8.54 8.46
CA THR A 24 -8.14 -7.33 7.64
C THR A 24 -8.79 -7.74 6.33
N VAL A 25 -10.04 -7.35 6.11
CA VAL A 25 -10.82 -7.75 4.92
C VAL A 25 -10.68 -6.71 3.81
N PHE A 26 -10.56 -7.18 2.57
CA PHE A 26 -10.65 -6.39 1.35
C PHE A 26 -11.81 -6.96 0.51
N PRO A 27 -13.03 -6.42 0.67
CA PRO A 27 -14.24 -6.99 0.05
C PRO A 27 -14.20 -6.95 -1.48
N SER A 28 -13.65 -5.88 -2.09
CA SER A 28 -13.59 -5.72 -3.56
C SER A 28 -12.81 -6.84 -4.26
N ILE A 29 -11.82 -7.42 -3.57
CA ILE A 29 -11.00 -8.54 -4.08
C ILE A 29 -11.33 -9.88 -3.39
N GLY A 30 -12.38 -9.92 -2.57
CA GLY A 30 -12.85 -11.14 -1.91
C GLY A 30 -11.83 -11.79 -0.97
N THR A 31 -10.92 -11.00 -0.38
CA THR A 31 -9.81 -11.54 0.43
C THR A 31 -9.83 -11.05 1.87
N THR A 32 -9.26 -11.84 2.77
CA THR A 32 -9.02 -11.44 4.16
C THR A 32 -7.60 -11.80 4.56
N ILE A 33 -6.81 -10.78 4.87
CA ILE A 33 -5.46 -10.94 5.38
C ILE A 33 -5.55 -11.39 6.84
N ARG A 34 -5.01 -12.58 7.10
CA ARG A 34 -4.73 -13.09 8.45
C ARG A 34 -3.23 -13.06 8.65
N THR A 35 -2.82 -12.51 9.79
CA THR A 35 -1.42 -12.22 10.09
C THR A 35 -1.01 -12.87 11.39
N ASN A 36 0.30 -12.97 11.62
CA ASN A 36 0.94 -13.26 12.89
C ASN A 36 1.51 -11.97 13.50
N ALA A 37 1.86 -12.01 14.79
CA ALA A 37 2.64 -10.92 15.39
C ALA A 37 4.03 -10.85 14.73
N GLY A 38 4.46 -9.64 14.37
CA GLY A 38 5.67 -9.37 13.61
C GLY A 38 5.46 -9.21 12.10
N ASP A 39 4.31 -9.64 11.56
CA ASP A 39 4.03 -9.46 10.14
C ASP A 39 3.81 -7.99 9.79
N ALA A 40 4.10 -7.66 8.53
CA ALA A 40 3.72 -6.39 7.93
C ALA A 40 3.10 -6.61 6.56
N PHE A 41 2.13 -5.78 6.20
CA PHE A 41 1.51 -5.83 4.88
C PHE A 41 1.19 -4.42 4.39
N PHE A 42 1.32 -4.25 3.09
CA PHE A 42 1.25 -2.97 2.40
C PHE A 42 0.28 -3.06 1.21
N TRP A 43 -0.40 -1.96 0.92
CA TRP A 43 -1.16 -1.77 -0.31
C TRP A 43 -1.17 -0.28 -0.70
N PHE A 44 -1.47 -0.02 -1.97
CA PHE A 44 -1.73 1.34 -2.45
C PHE A 44 -3.20 1.68 -2.25
N ASP A 45 -3.46 2.89 -1.76
CA ASP A 45 -4.80 3.43 -1.55
C ASP A 45 -5.32 4.25 -2.73
N ALA A 46 -4.41 4.59 -3.65
CA ALA A 46 -4.68 5.46 -4.77
C ALA A 46 -3.97 4.99 -6.04
N GLN A 47 -4.55 5.38 -7.18
CA GLN A 47 -3.91 5.31 -8.49
C GLN A 47 -2.81 6.37 -8.63
N ALA A 48 -2.08 6.30 -9.74
CA ALA A 48 -0.97 7.20 -10.04
C ALA A 48 -1.34 8.69 -10.05
N ASP A 49 -2.60 9.00 -10.32
CA ASP A 49 -3.17 10.36 -10.33
C ASP A 49 -3.79 10.77 -8.98
N GLU A 50 -3.51 10.02 -7.92
CA GLU A 50 -4.05 10.20 -6.57
C GLU A 50 -5.57 9.98 -6.43
N SER A 51 -6.25 9.49 -7.47
CA SER A 51 -7.63 9.01 -7.34
C SER A 51 -7.69 7.73 -6.51
N GLN A 52 -8.83 7.48 -5.86
CA GLN A 52 -9.04 6.29 -5.02
C GLN A 52 -8.79 5.01 -5.83
N GLU A 53 -8.04 4.06 -5.26
CA GLU A 53 -8.01 2.68 -5.76
C GLU A 53 -9.17 1.90 -5.12
N ASP A 54 -10.22 1.61 -5.88
CA ASP A 54 -11.45 0.96 -5.38
C ASP A 54 -11.21 -0.48 -4.86
N LEU A 55 -10.16 -1.14 -5.37
CA LEU A 55 -9.74 -2.46 -4.88
C LEU A 55 -9.11 -2.38 -3.49
N SER A 56 -8.68 -1.19 -3.06
CA SER A 56 -8.06 -0.97 -1.75
C SER A 56 -9.07 -0.81 -0.61
N ASN A 57 -10.39 -0.81 -0.91
CA ASN A 57 -11.41 -0.75 0.13
C ASN A 57 -11.19 -1.89 1.13
N HIS A 58 -11.13 -1.54 2.42
CA HIS A 58 -10.75 -2.48 3.47
C HIS A 58 -11.39 -2.16 4.82
N GLY A 59 -11.38 -3.15 5.71
CA GLY A 59 -11.85 -3.00 7.08
C GLY A 59 -11.24 -4.02 8.04
N GLY A 60 -11.42 -3.78 9.33
CA GLY A 60 -11.09 -4.76 10.37
C GLY A 60 -12.28 -5.70 10.60
N CYS A 61 -12.04 -7.01 10.51
CA CYS A 61 -13.03 -8.00 10.94
C CYS A 61 -13.24 -7.91 12.47
N PRO A 62 -14.43 -8.25 12.98
CA PRO A 62 -14.68 -8.35 14.41
C PRO A 62 -13.67 -9.25 15.13
N ILE A 63 -13.32 -8.87 16.35
CA ILE A 63 -12.54 -9.70 17.27
C ILE A 63 -13.54 -10.43 18.17
N TYR A 64 -13.49 -11.76 18.17
CA TYR A 64 -14.36 -12.59 18.99
C TYR A 64 -13.70 -12.98 20.31
N GLU A 65 -12.36 -13.07 20.34
CA GLU A 65 -11.59 -13.42 21.53
C GLU A 65 -10.18 -12.81 21.48
N GLY A 66 -9.67 -12.37 22.63
CA GLY A 66 -8.35 -11.76 22.77
C GLY A 66 -8.29 -10.29 22.30
N GLN A 67 -7.14 -9.87 21.77
CA GLN A 67 -6.88 -8.49 21.35
C GLN A 67 -5.93 -8.45 20.14
N LYS A 68 -6.25 -7.61 19.15
CA LYS A 68 -5.36 -7.24 18.05
C LYS A 68 -4.73 -5.87 18.32
N VAL A 69 -3.43 -5.75 18.13
CA VAL A 69 -2.70 -4.47 18.21
C VAL A 69 -1.90 -4.29 16.93
N ILE A 70 -2.13 -3.16 16.25
CA ILE A 70 -1.45 -2.80 15.01
C ILE A 70 -0.90 -1.38 15.10
N THR A 71 0.12 -1.09 14.30
CA THR A 71 0.54 0.27 13.97
C THR A 71 0.29 0.51 12.49
N THR A 72 -0.26 1.68 12.15
CA THR A 72 -0.57 2.05 10.78
C THR A 72 0.29 3.24 10.36
N LEU A 73 0.99 3.10 9.24
CA LEU A 73 1.69 4.19 8.57
C LEU A 73 0.93 4.57 7.30
N TRP A 74 0.44 5.81 7.26
CA TRP A 74 -0.18 6.39 6.08
C TRP A 74 0.83 7.23 5.30
N ILE A 75 1.03 6.87 4.04
CA ILE A 75 1.97 7.54 3.14
C ILE A 75 1.18 8.46 2.23
N ARG A 76 1.52 9.75 2.21
CA ARG A 76 0.85 10.76 1.37
C ARG A 76 1.62 11.04 0.09
N ALA A 77 0.89 11.39 -0.97
CA ALA A 77 1.47 11.79 -2.24
C ALA A 77 2.32 13.05 -2.06
N LEU A 78 3.54 13.00 -2.56
CA LEU A 78 4.49 14.10 -2.66
C LEU A 78 5.24 13.89 -3.97
N ASN A 79 6.57 13.79 -3.92
CA ASN A 79 7.42 13.60 -5.10
C ASN A 79 8.01 12.19 -5.14
N GLN A 80 7.24 11.17 -4.71
CA GLN A 80 7.70 9.78 -4.81
C GLN A 80 7.92 9.43 -6.30
N PRO A 81 9.11 8.91 -6.68
CA PRO A 81 9.43 8.62 -8.09
C PRO A 81 8.50 7.61 -8.77
N ILE A 82 7.79 6.82 -7.96
CA ILE A 82 6.86 5.79 -8.45
C ILE A 82 5.57 6.37 -9.07
N LEU A 83 5.15 7.57 -8.65
CA LEU A 83 3.93 8.20 -9.16
C LEU A 83 4.02 8.55 -10.65
N PRO A 84 5.08 9.23 -11.14
CA PRO A 84 5.23 9.52 -12.58
C PRO A 84 5.56 8.29 -13.45
N MET A 85 5.85 7.12 -12.86
CA MET A 85 6.13 5.89 -13.62
C MET A 85 4.88 5.20 -14.17
N ALA A 86 3.72 5.48 -13.59
CA ALA A 86 2.43 4.96 -14.04
C ALA A 86 1.70 6.00 -14.89
N SER A 87 0.91 5.52 -15.85
CA SER A 87 0.00 6.39 -16.60
C SER A 87 -1.07 6.96 -15.66
N THR A 88 -1.50 8.19 -15.91
CA THR A 88 -2.60 8.83 -15.17
C THR A 88 -3.83 7.91 -15.10
N GLY A 89 -4.41 7.75 -13.91
CA GLY A 89 -5.56 6.88 -13.66
C GLY A 89 -5.27 5.37 -13.67
N SER A 90 -3.99 4.96 -13.80
CA SER A 90 -3.60 3.55 -13.76
C SER A 90 -3.14 3.12 -12.36
N PRO A 91 -3.32 1.82 -12.01
CA PRO A 91 -2.75 1.25 -10.79
C PRO A 91 -1.25 1.41 -10.68
N ILE A 92 -0.79 1.61 -9.44
CA ILE A 92 0.63 1.55 -9.10
C ILE A 92 1.00 0.10 -8.85
N ASP A 93 1.95 -0.42 -9.62
CA ASP A 93 2.38 -1.81 -9.51
C ASP A 93 3.30 -2.00 -8.28
N ALA A 94 2.90 -2.90 -7.36
CA ALA A 94 3.64 -3.18 -6.13
C ALA A 94 5.04 -3.75 -6.38
N SER A 95 5.30 -4.40 -7.52
CA SER A 95 6.63 -4.89 -7.87
C SER A 95 7.65 -3.75 -7.97
N TRP A 96 7.21 -2.53 -8.24
CA TRP A 96 8.10 -1.36 -8.34
C TRP A 96 8.68 -0.93 -6.99
N LEU A 97 8.14 -1.42 -5.87
CA LEU A 97 8.70 -1.19 -4.54
C LEU A 97 9.94 -2.06 -4.27
N ILE A 98 10.14 -3.13 -5.05
CA ILE A 98 11.22 -4.10 -4.85
C ILE A 98 12.08 -4.13 -6.12
N PRO A 99 13.19 -3.36 -6.16
CA PRO A 99 14.01 -3.21 -7.36
C PRO A 99 14.51 -4.54 -7.94
N THR A 100 14.72 -5.55 -7.10
CA THR A 100 15.19 -6.88 -7.52
C THR A 100 14.12 -7.72 -8.23
N ILE A 101 12.85 -7.36 -8.08
CA ILE A 101 11.70 -8.08 -8.67
C ILE A 101 11.12 -7.30 -9.86
N SER A 102 11.34 -5.99 -9.93
CA SER A 102 10.87 -5.16 -11.03
C SER A 102 11.76 -5.26 -12.26
N SER A 103 11.18 -5.70 -13.39
CA SER A 103 11.84 -5.64 -14.70
C SER A 103 12.08 -4.20 -15.20
N ARG A 104 11.37 -3.20 -14.64
CA ARG A 104 11.51 -1.79 -14.99
C ARG A 104 12.73 -1.10 -14.35
N PHE A 105 13.30 -1.66 -13.27
CA PHE A 105 14.51 -1.12 -12.62
C PHE A 105 15.81 -1.73 -13.16
N GLN A 106 15.75 -2.41 -14.32
CA GLN A 106 16.91 -3.03 -14.92
C GLN A 106 17.92 -1.98 -15.46
N PRO A 107 19.22 -2.14 -15.16
CA PRO A 107 20.24 -1.12 -15.41
C PRO A 107 20.49 -0.81 -16.89
N HIS A 108 20.01 -1.61 -17.83
CA HIS A 108 20.06 -1.33 -19.27
C HIS A 108 19.01 -0.33 -19.77
N LEU A 109 18.06 0.09 -18.93
CA LEU A 109 17.16 1.22 -19.18
C LEU A 109 17.61 2.52 -18.48
N LYS A 110 18.88 2.58 -18.02
CA LYS A 110 19.56 3.79 -17.49
C LYS A 110 19.65 4.89 -18.57
N GLY A 111 18.54 5.55 -18.84
CA GLY A 111 18.46 6.67 -19.77
C GLY A 111 17.28 7.60 -19.53
N GLN A 112 16.30 7.20 -18.71
CA GLN A 112 15.17 8.06 -18.36
C GLN A 112 14.98 8.05 -16.85
N SER A 113 15.79 8.86 -16.16
CA SER A 113 15.43 9.35 -14.85
C SER A 113 14.28 10.35 -15.04
N PRO A 114 13.08 10.17 -14.43
CA PRO A 114 12.03 11.18 -14.47
C PRO A 114 12.30 12.34 -13.49
N VAL A 115 13.45 12.35 -12.84
CA VAL A 115 13.96 13.49 -12.09
C VAL A 115 15.23 14.00 -12.76
N SER A 116 15.05 15.07 -13.54
CA SER A 116 16.05 16.11 -13.79
C SER A 116 15.35 17.45 -13.46
N PRO A 117 16.09 18.45 -12.93
CA PRO A 117 15.53 19.61 -12.21
C PRO A 117 14.61 20.49 -13.05
#